data_AF-A0A376TTK2-F1
#
_entry.id   AF-A0A376TTK2-F1
#
_cell.length_a   1.000
_cell.length_b   1.000
_cell.length_c   1.000
_cell.angle_alpha   90.00
_cell.angle_beta   90.00
_cell.angle_gamma   90.00
#
_symmetry.space_group_name_H-M   'P 1'
#
loop_
_entity.id
_entity.type
_entity.pdbx_description
1 polymer ?
#
loop_
_entity_poly.entity_id
_entity_poly.type
_entity_poly.pdbx_seq_one_letter_code
_entity_poly.pdbx_strand_id
1 'polypeptide(L)'
;MLLPVLLALDAELVFGNGETLSIEDYLACPCDRLLTEIIIKDPYRTCATRKISRSQAGLTVVTAAVAMTDHDGMRIALDGVASKALRLHDVEKQNLEGNALEQAVANAIFPQEDLRGSVAYKRYITGVLVADLYADCQQAEEEAV
;
A
#
# COMPACT_ATOMS: atom_id res chain seq x y z
N MET A 1 -2.79 -1.38 9.75
CA MET A 1 -1.61 -0.60 9.30
C MET A 1 -0.51 -1.49 8.73
N LEU A 2 -0.31 -2.71 9.23
CA LEU A 2 0.78 -3.58 8.76
C LEU A 2 0.62 -4.07 7.31
N LEU A 3 -0.60 -4.40 6.88
CA LEU A 3 -0.81 -5.13 5.62
C LEU A 3 -0.36 -4.37 4.35
N PRO A 4 -0.68 -3.07 4.18
CA PRO A 4 -0.14 -2.31 3.05
C PRO A 4 1.39 -2.26 3.03
N VAL A 5 2.04 -2.13 4.19
CA VAL A 5 3.51 -2.12 4.26
C VAL A 5 4.10 -3.44 3.79
N LEU A 6 3.52 -4.57 4.23
CA LEU A 6 3.98 -5.90 3.78
C LEU A 6 3.80 -6.09 2.27
N LEU A 7 2.70 -5.61 1.71
CA LEU A 7 2.45 -5.62 0.26
C LEU A 7 3.46 -4.73 -0.49
N ALA A 8 3.70 -3.52 -0.01
CA ALA A 8 4.64 -2.58 -0.63
C ALA A 8 6.09 -3.08 -0.55
N LEU A 9 6.44 -3.91 0.44
CA LEU A 9 7.78 -4.49 0.60
C LEU A 9 7.95 -5.87 -0.05
N ASP A 10 6.96 -6.38 -0.81
CA ASP A 10 6.98 -7.72 -1.41
C ASP A 10 7.28 -8.82 -0.38
N ALA A 11 6.65 -8.75 0.79
CA ALA A 11 6.88 -9.71 1.86
C ALA A 11 6.45 -11.13 1.47
N GLU A 12 7.20 -12.11 1.95
CA GLU A 12 6.87 -13.54 1.84
C GLU A 12 6.42 -14.10 3.18
N LEU A 13 5.55 -15.09 3.12
CA LEU A 13 5.00 -15.79 4.27
C LEU A 13 5.59 -17.20 4.32
N VAL A 14 6.00 -17.63 5.50
CA VAL A 14 6.41 -19.02 5.76
C VAL A 14 5.30 -19.70 6.57
N PHE A 15 4.93 -20.91 6.15
CA PHE A 15 3.94 -21.71 6.86
C PHE A 15 4.60 -22.83 7.68
N GLY A 16 3.83 -23.43 8.60
CA GLY A 16 4.33 -24.49 9.49
C GLY A 16 4.82 -25.78 8.82
N ASN A 17 4.56 -25.96 7.52
CA ASN A 17 5.13 -27.04 6.70
C ASN A 17 6.41 -26.63 5.95
N GLY A 18 6.91 -25.40 6.16
CA GLY A 18 8.13 -24.84 5.56
C GLY A 18 7.96 -24.25 4.15
N GLU A 19 6.79 -24.35 3.53
CA GLU A 19 6.58 -23.71 2.22
C GLU A 19 6.41 -22.20 2.37
N THR A 20 6.72 -21.48 1.28
CA THR A 20 6.60 -20.03 1.19
C THR A 20 5.54 -19.59 0.19
N LEU A 21 4.93 -18.43 0.44
CA LEU A 21 3.98 -17.79 -0.47
C LEU A 21 4.13 -16.26 -0.37
N SER A 22 3.93 -15.53 -1.46
CA SER A 22 3.90 -14.07 -1.37
C SER A 22 2.68 -13.61 -0.54
N ILE A 23 2.80 -12.47 0.15
CA ILE A 23 1.66 -11.87 0.87
C ILE A 23 0.50 -11.54 -0.07
N GLU A 24 0.80 -11.16 -1.31
CA GLU A 24 -0.19 -10.81 -2.32
C GLU A 24 -1.00 -12.05 -2.74
N ASP A 25 -0.33 -13.17 -3.04
CA ASP A 25 -1.01 -14.43 -3.40
C ASP A 25 -1.83 -14.98 -2.22
N TYR A 26 -1.32 -14.84 -1.00
CA TYR A 26 -2.06 -15.22 0.21
C TYR A 26 -3.36 -14.42 0.38
N LEU A 27 -3.35 -13.10 0.09
CA LEU A 27 -4.57 -12.28 0.18
C LEU A 27 -5.56 -12.57 -0.94
N ALA A 28 -5.08 -12.97 -2.11
CA ALA A 28 -5.90 -13.42 -3.22
C ALA A 28 -6.66 -14.70 -2.86
N CYS A 29 -5.94 -15.69 -2.31
CA CYS A 29 -6.51 -16.98 -1.89
C CYS A 29 -6.04 -17.39 -0.47
N PRO A 30 -6.66 -16.85 0.60
CA PRO A 30 -6.30 -17.20 1.97
C PRO A 30 -6.51 -18.69 2.24
N CYS A 31 -5.67 -19.26 3.11
CA CYS A 31 -5.77 -20.66 3.53
C CYS A 31 -5.60 -20.78 5.04
N ASP A 32 -6.10 -21.89 5.62
CA ASP A 32 -6.12 -22.12 7.07
C ASP A 32 -4.78 -22.63 7.63
N ARG A 33 -3.68 -22.40 6.91
CA ARG A 33 -2.35 -22.87 7.29
C ARG A 33 -1.75 -21.96 8.36
N LEU A 34 -1.03 -22.55 9.31
CA LEU A 34 -0.32 -21.82 10.34
C LEU A 34 0.81 -20.98 9.72
N LEU A 35 0.73 -19.67 9.83
CA LEU A 35 1.82 -18.74 9.53
C LEU A 35 2.83 -18.78 10.66
N THR A 36 4.11 -19.02 10.33
CA THR A 36 5.20 -19.07 11.29
C THR A 36 6.10 -17.85 11.18
N GLU A 37 6.33 -17.35 9.97
CA GLU A 37 7.26 -16.23 9.73
C GLU A 37 6.75 -15.30 8.61
N ILE A 38 7.21 -14.05 8.66
CA ILE A 38 7.05 -13.06 7.59
C ILE A 38 8.46 -12.60 7.22
N ILE A 39 8.84 -12.80 5.95
CA ILE A 39 10.15 -12.47 5.43
C ILE A 39 10.05 -11.18 4.64
N ILE A 40 10.80 -10.17 5.06
CA ILE A 40 11.04 -8.93 4.31
C ILE A 40 12.43 -9.04 3.71
N LYS A 41 12.52 -9.20 2.39
CA LYS A 41 13.80 -9.46 1.69
C LYS A 41 14.78 -8.30 1.80
N ASP A 42 14.25 -7.08 1.69
CA ASP A 42 15.01 -5.85 1.82
C ASP A 42 14.39 -4.98 2.92
N PRO A 43 14.81 -5.14 4.19
CA PRO A 43 14.24 -4.41 5.31
C PRO A 43 14.68 -2.93 5.36
N TYR A 44 15.66 -2.54 4.57
CA TYR A 44 16.18 -1.17 4.51
C TYR A 44 15.59 -0.35 3.37
N ARG A 45 14.78 -0.98 2.50
CA ARG A 45 14.04 -0.31 1.44
C ARG A 45 13.20 0.84 2.01
N THR A 46 13.38 2.02 1.42
CA THR A 46 12.61 3.21 1.77
C THR A 46 11.12 2.94 1.57
N CYS A 47 10.36 3.06 2.65
CA CYS A 47 8.92 2.86 2.65
C CYS A 47 8.25 3.84 3.60
N ALA A 48 7.30 4.60 3.08
CA ALA A 48 6.46 5.51 3.84
C ALA A 48 5.05 4.92 3.96
N THR A 49 4.42 5.10 5.12
CA THR A 49 3.03 4.69 5.34
C THR A 49 2.27 5.74 6.12
N ARG A 50 0.99 5.91 5.78
CA ARG A 50 0.10 6.83 6.49
C ARG A 50 -1.31 6.26 6.52
N LYS A 51 -1.99 6.52 7.64
CA LYS A 51 -3.37 6.11 7.90
C LYS A 51 -4.23 7.36 8.04
N ILE A 52 -5.34 7.39 7.31
CA ILE A 52 -6.40 8.39 7.49
C ILE A 52 -7.59 7.75 8.17
N SER A 53 -7.97 8.27 9.33
CA SER A 53 -9.13 7.83 10.10
C SER A 53 -9.90 9.03 10.66
N ARG A 54 -11.20 8.83 10.92
CA ARG A 54 -12.06 9.90 11.49
C ARG A 54 -11.63 10.38 12.88
N SER A 55 -10.94 9.53 13.63
CA SER A 55 -10.32 9.84 14.91
C SER A 55 -9.19 8.85 15.18
N GLN A 56 -8.42 9.02 16.27
CA GLN A 56 -7.33 8.11 16.66
C GLN A 56 -7.80 6.66 16.83
N ALA A 57 -8.96 6.44 17.45
CA ALA A 57 -9.60 5.14 17.61
C ALA A 57 -10.73 4.88 16.58
N GLY A 58 -10.88 5.77 15.59
CA GLY A 58 -12.00 5.76 14.66
C GLY A 58 -11.82 4.80 13.49
N LEU A 59 -12.91 4.60 12.75
CA LEU A 59 -12.92 3.82 11.52
C LEU A 59 -11.91 4.39 10.52
N THR A 60 -11.05 3.50 10.02
CA THR A 60 -10.03 3.82 9.02
C THR A 60 -10.67 4.05 7.66
N VAL A 61 -10.46 5.24 7.09
CA VAL A 61 -10.87 5.58 5.72
C VAL A 61 -9.97 4.85 4.74
N VAL A 62 -8.66 5.06 4.88
CA VAL A 62 -7.62 4.45 4.04
C VAL A 62 -6.34 4.27 4.86
N THR A 63 -5.64 3.17 4.62
CA THR A 63 -4.22 3.03 4.94
C THR A 63 -3.47 2.86 3.63
N ALA A 64 -2.43 3.65 3.42
CA ALA A 64 -1.55 3.53 2.26
C ALA A 64 -0.12 3.25 2.70
N ALA A 65 0.60 2.52 1.87
CA ALA A 65 2.04 2.40 1.93
C ALA A 65 2.62 2.55 0.52
N VAL A 66 3.70 3.31 0.43
CA VAL A 66 4.50 3.47 -0.77
C VAL A 66 5.91 3.03 -0.44
N ALA A 67 6.53 2.22 -1.31
CA ALA A 67 7.93 1.81 -1.17
C ALA A 67 8.68 2.06 -2.47
N MET A 68 9.93 2.50 -2.37
CA MET A 68 10.78 2.70 -3.53
C MET A 68 11.26 1.36 -4.09
N THR A 69 11.58 1.36 -5.38
CA THR A 69 12.16 0.21 -6.08
C THR A 69 13.55 0.56 -6.56
N ASP A 70 14.38 -0.46 -6.78
CA ASP A 70 15.79 -0.30 -7.20
C ASP A 70 15.97 0.42 -8.56
N HIS A 71 14.87 0.75 -9.25
CA HIS A 71 14.84 1.42 -10.55
C HIS A 71 14.09 2.77 -10.53
N ASP A 72 14.05 3.44 -9.37
CA ASP A 72 13.37 4.74 -9.17
C ASP A 72 11.84 4.70 -9.37
N GLY A 73 11.28 3.49 -9.55
CA GLY A 73 9.85 3.25 -9.51
C GLY A 73 9.33 3.11 -8.08
N MET A 74 8.02 3.03 -7.93
CA MET A 74 7.36 2.83 -6.64
C MET A 74 6.48 1.58 -6.62
N ARG A 75 6.22 1.08 -5.41
CA ARG A 75 5.17 0.11 -5.10
C ARG A 75 4.10 0.78 -4.25
N ILE A 76 2.84 0.62 -4.62
CA ILE A 76 1.71 1.29 -3.97
C ILE A 76 0.74 0.25 -3.45
N ALA A 77 0.59 0.18 -2.14
CA ALA A 77 -0.35 -0.71 -1.49
C ALA A 77 -1.39 0.06 -0.68
N LEU A 78 -2.65 -0.38 -0.76
CA LEU A 78 -3.79 0.30 -0.17
C LEU A 78 -4.67 -0.67 0.61
N ASP A 79 -5.29 -0.17 1.68
CA ASP A 79 -6.34 -0.86 2.44
C ASP A 79 -7.47 0.12 2.81
N GLY A 80 -8.70 -0.37 2.87
CA GLY A 80 -9.91 0.38 3.24
C GLY A 80 -10.70 1.00 2.08
N VAL A 81 -10.12 1.07 0.88
CA VAL A 81 -10.72 1.65 -0.34
C VAL A 81 -11.09 0.63 -1.42
N ALA A 82 -10.97 -0.65 -1.08
CA ALA A 82 -11.43 -1.80 -1.85
C ALA A 82 -11.95 -2.88 -0.88
N SER A 83 -12.42 -4.00 -1.41
CA SER A 83 -12.92 -5.13 -0.62
C SER A 83 -11.83 -5.84 0.20
N LYS A 84 -10.58 -5.75 -0.24
CA LYS A 84 -9.37 -6.27 0.41
C LYS A 84 -8.23 -5.29 0.21
N ALA A 85 -7.18 -5.42 1.01
CA ALA A 85 -5.92 -4.74 0.72
C ALA A 85 -5.35 -5.22 -0.62
N LEU A 86 -4.77 -4.30 -1.40
CA LEU A 86 -4.27 -4.59 -2.74
C LEU A 86 -3.13 -3.67 -3.13
N ARG A 87 -2.40 -4.10 -4.16
CA ARG A 87 -1.32 -3.35 -4.79
C ARG A 87 -1.78 -2.78 -6.14
N LEU A 88 -1.41 -1.54 -6.44
CA LEU A 88 -1.82 -0.83 -7.66
C LEU A 88 -0.82 -1.01 -8.81
N HIS A 89 -0.57 -2.26 -9.22
CA HIS A 89 0.40 -2.61 -10.27
C HIS A 89 0.28 -1.78 -11.55
N ASP A 90 -0.94 -1.47 -11.98
CA ASP A 90 -1.16 -0.70 -13.21
C ASP A 90 -0.79 0.77 -13.07
N VAL A 91 -0.88 1.34 -11.87
CA VAL A 91 -0.44 2.71 -11.58
C VAL A 91 1.08 2.76 -11.46
N GLU A 92 1.68 1.78 -10.79
CA GLU A 92 3.14 1.65 -10.62
C GLU A 92 3.87 1.67 -11.98
N LYS A 93 3.33 0.97 -12.99
CA LYS A 93 3.92 0.92 -14.34
C LYS A 93 3.90 2.27 -15.09
N GLN A 94 3.09 3.23 -14.67
CA GLN A 94 2.95 4.52 -15.36
C GLN A 94 4.04 5.52 -14.94
N ASN A 95 4.75 5.26 -13.83
CA ASN A 95 5.82 6.10 -13.28
C ASN A 95 5.45 7.59 -13.24
N LEU A 96 4.28 7.88 -12.68
CA LEU A 96 3.71 9.23 -12.58
C LEU A 96 4.07 9.87 -11.24
N GLU A 97 4.07 11.20 -11.20
CA GLU A 97 4.35 11.99 -10.01
C GLU A 97 3.30 13.09 -9.80
N GLY A 98 3.24 13.63 -8.57
CA GLY A 98 2.38 14.76 -8.19
C GLY A 98 0.93 14.58 -8.62
N ASN A 99 0.32 15.62 -9.20
CA ASN A 99 -1.09 15.62 -9.61
C ASN A 99 -1.46 14.48 -10.60
N ALA A 100 -0.51 14.05 -11.45
CA ALA A 100 -0.77 12.96 -12.39
C ALA A 100 -0.91 11.63 -11.65
N LEU A 101 -0.05 11.40 -10.65
CA LEU A 101 -0.14 10.24 -9.76
C LEU A 101 -1.43 10.26 -8.95
N GLU A 102 -1.79 11.40 -8.35
CA GLU A 102 -3.03 11.54 -7.58
C GLU A 102 -4.25 11.11 -8.42
N GLN A 103 -4.34 11.60 -9.66
CA GLN A 103 -5.45 11.30 -10.56
C GLN A 103 -5.45 9.84 -11.01
N ALA A 104 -4.28 9.25 -11.27
CA ALA A 104 -4.16 7.84 -11.64
C ALA A 104 -4.62 6.92 -10.50
N VAL A 105 -4.19 7.19 -9.27
CA VAL A 105 -4.61 6.44 -8.07
C VAL A 105 -6.12 6.59 -7.84
N ALA A 106 -6.66 7.82 -7.92
CA ALA A 106 -8.08 8.07 -7.76
C ALA A 106 -8.94 7.30 -8.78
N ASN A 107 -8.45 7.15 -10.01
CA ASN A 107 -9.11 6.41 -11.08
C ASN A 107 -8.97 4.89 -10.94
N ALA A 108 -7.88 4.41 -10.35
CA ALA A 108 -7.59 2.98 -10.20
C ALA A 108 -8.38 2.32 -9.06
N ILE A 109 -8.98 3.10 -8.16
CA ILE A 109 -9.76 2.59 -7.03
C ILE A 109 -11.27 2.82 -7.20
N PHE A 110 -12.05 1.90 -6.61
CA PHE A 110 -13.51 1.87 -6.68
C PHE A 110 -14.14 1.72 -5.28
N PRO A 111 -13.93 2.70 -4.37
CA PRO A 111 -14.44 2.62 -3.01
C PRO A 111 -15.96 2.71 -2.97
N GLN A 112 -16.56 2.11 -1.93
CA GLN A 112 -17.98 2.27 -1.61
C GLN A 112 -18.20 3.44 -0.65
N GLU A 113 -19.34 4.11 -0.78
CA GLU A 113 -19.77 5.11 0.21
C GLU A 113 -20.19 4.42 1.51
N ASP A 114 -19.77 5.00 2.64
CA ASP A 114 -20.17 4.56 3.97
C ASP A 114 -19.95 5.68 5.01
N LEU A 115 -20.10 5.36 6.30
CA LEU A 115 -19.90 6.28 7.43
C LEU A 115 -18.48 6.87 7.54
N ARG A 116 -17.51 6.35 6.76
CA ARG A 116 -16.12 6.83 6.70
C ARG A 116 -15.95 7.92 5.65
N GLY A 117 -16.88 8.05 4.70
CA GLY A 117 -16.92 9.12 3.71
C GLY A 117 -17.50 8.68 2.37
N SER A 118 -17.77 9.67 1.52
CA SER A 118 -18.28 9.46 0.17
C SER A 118 -17.22 8.83 -0.76
N VAL A 119 -17.68 8.26 -1.88
CA VAL A 119 -16.79 7.74 -2.93
C VAL A 119 -15.82 8.81 -3.41
N ALA A 120 -16.33 10.03 -3.65
CA ALA A 120 -15.52 11.15 -4.13
C ALA A 120 -14.42 11.53 -3.14
N TYR A 121 -14.77 11.61 -1.84
CA TYR A 121 -13.79 11.91 -0.80
C TYR A 121 -12.71 10.83 -0.71
N LYS A 122 -13.09 9.54 -0.70
CA LYS A 122 -12.14 8.43 -0.62
C LYS A 122 -11.19 8.38 -1.81
N ARG A 123 -11.70 8.66 -3.02
CA ARG A 123 -10.87 8.78 -4.23
C ARG A 123 -9.84 9.90 -4.11
N TYR A 124 -10.32 11.10 -3.77
CA TYR A 124 -9.47 12.27 -3.62
C TYR A 124 -8.38 12.07 -2.55
N ILE A 125 -8.78 11.71 -1.32
CA ILE A 125 -7.83 11.61 -0.22
C ILE A 125 -6.80 10.50 -0.43
N THR A 126 -7.18 9.42 -1.13
CA THR A 126 -6.22 8.33 -1.43
C THR A 126 -5.22 8.75 -2.49
N GLY A 127 -5.65 9.48 -3.52
CA GLY A 127 -4.75 10.04 -4.52
C GLY A 127 -3.69 10.94 -3.88
N VAL A 128 -4.15 11.95 -3.13
CA VAL A 128 -3.26 12.88 -2.39
C VAL A 128 -2.32 12.11 -1.46
N LEU A 129 -2.86 11.17 -0.68
CA LEU A 129 -2.07 10.40 0.28
C LEU A 129 -0.93 9.62 -0.38
N VAL A 130 -1.17 9.00 -1.53
CA VAL A 130 -0.14 8.23 -2.25
C VAL A 130 0.91 9.17 -2.84
N ALA A 131 0.52 10.31 -3.40
CA ALA A 131 1.45 11.29 -3.94
C ALA A 131 2.35 11.90 -2.85
N ASP A 132 1.77 12.27 -1.70
CA ASP A 132 2.53 12.72 -0.52
C ASP A 132 3.53 11.66 -0.06
N LEU A 133 3.09 10.40 0.07
CA LEU A 133 3.96 9.31 0.53
C LEU A 133 5.09 9.01 -0.44
N TYR A 134 4.85 9.15 -1.74
CA TYR A 134 5.90 8.99 -2.74
C TYR A 134 6.93 10.12 -2.64
N ALA A 135 6.49 11.37 -2.48
CA ALA A 135 7.39 12.50 -2.26
C ALA A 135 8.19 12.35 -0.94
N ASP A 136 7.55 11.89 0.15
CA ASP A 136 8.23 11.58 1.41
C ASP A 136 9.34 10.52 1.19
N CYS A 137 9.08 9.50 0.38
CA CYS A 137 10.07 8.48 0.04
C CYS A 137 11.24 9.04 -0.78
N GLN A 138 10.98 9.86 -1.81
CA GLN A 138 12.03 10.48 -2.62
C GLN A 138 12.96 11.36 -1.77
N GLN A 139 12.38 12.17 -0.86
CA GLN A 139 13.16 12.99 0.07
C GLN A 139 14.03 12.16 1.01
N ALA A 140 13.49 11.06 1.55
CA ALA A 140 14.24 10.18 2.44
C ALA A 140 15.41 9.47 1.73
N GLU A 141 15.29 9.16 0.44
CA GLU A 141 16.41 8.64 -0.36
C GLU A 141 17.48 9.69 -0.62
N GLU A 142 17.10 10.94 -0.92
CA GLU A 142 18.05 12.05 -1.10
C GLU A 142 18.86 12.35 0.17
N GLU A 143 18.25 12.26 1.36
CA GLU A 143 18.93 12.47 2.65
C GLU A 143 19.86 11.32 3.06
N ALA A 144 19.69 10.14 2.48
CA ALA A 144 20.47 8.94 2.80
C ALA A 144 21.77 8.81 1.98
N VAL A 145 21.98 9.68 0.98
CA VAL A 145 23.15 9.72 0.06
C VAL A 145 24.18 10.75 0.53
#